data_AF-A0AA50V2A3-F1
#
_entry.id   AF-A0AA50V2A3-F1
#
_cell.length_a   1.000
_cell.length_b   1.000
_cell.length_c   1.000
_cell.angle_alpha   90.00
_cell.angle_beta   90.00
_cell.angle_gamma   90.00
#
_symmetry.space_group_name_H-M   'P 1'
#
loop_
_entity.id
_entity.type
_entity.pdbx_description
1 polymer ?
#
loop_
_entity_poly.entity_id
_entity_poly.type
_entity_poly.pdbx_seq_one_letter_code
_entity_poly.pdbx_strand_id
1 'polypeptide(L)' 'MGKDYYKILGLSKKATDDEIKKAYRKLALKYHPDKNKSAGAEERFKEVAEAYEVLSDMKKREIYDTYGEEGLKGG' A
#
# COMPACT_ATOMS: atom_id res chain seq x y z
N MET A 1 -9.86 13.45 1.65
CA MET A 1 -8.41 13.23 1.81
C MET A 1 -8.12 11.83 1.30
N GLY A 2 -7.67 11.67 0.06
CA GLY A 2 -7.37 10.35 -0.50
C GLY A 2 -6.21 9.70 0.26
N LYS A 3 -6.22 8.37 0.42
CA LYS A 3 -5.09 7.67 1.03
C LYS A 3 -3.88 7.81 0.13
N ASP A 4 -2.77 8.29 0.69
CA ASP A 4 -1.46 8.28 0.04
C ASP A 4 -0.85 6.87 0.20
N TYR A 5 -1.06 5.96 -0.76
CA TYR A 5 -0.52 4.58 -0.71
C TYR A 5 1.01 4.55 -0.59
N TYR A 6 1.68 5.51 -1.23
CA TYR A 6 3.12 5.69 -1.06
C TYR A 6 3.48 5.99 0.40
N LYS A 7 2.77 6.91 1.07
CA LYS A 7 3.02 7.19 2.50
C LYS A 7 2.68 6.03 3.41
N ILE A 8 1.65 5.24 3.08
CA ILE A 8 1.30 4.02 3.83
C ILE A 8 2.46 3.02 3.80
N LEU A 9 3.11 2.86 2.64
CA LEU A 9 4.33 2.05 2.51
C LEU A 9 5.59 2.76 3.04
N GLY A 10 5.50 4.03 3.46
CA GLY A 10 6.63 4.83 3.89
C GLY A 10 7.58 5.20 2.75
N LEU A 11 7.06 5.27 1.53
CA LEU A 11 7.77 5.53 0.28
C LEU A 11 7.39 6.90 -0.30
N SER A 12 8.24 7.38 -1.21
CA SER A 12 7.94 8.55 -2.03
C SER A 12 7.12 8.16 -3.26
N LYS A 13 6.39 9.11 -3.85
CA LYS A 13 5.65 8.90 -5.12
C LYS A 13 6.56 8.46 -6.28
N LYS A 14 7.86 8.76 -6.16
CA LYS A 14 8.92 8.36 -7.10
C LYS A 14 9.50 6.96 -6.83
N ALA A 15 8.98 6.22 -5.85
CA ALA A 15 9.51 4.90 -5.49
C ALA A 15 9.38 3.92 -6.65
N THR A 16 10.38 3.06 -6.80
CA THR A 16 10.38 2.02 -7.84
C THR A 16 9.59 0.80 -7.37
N ASP A 17 9.21 -0.08 -8.30
CA ASP A 17 8.54 -1.35 -8.01
C ASP A 17 9.32 -2.24 -7.03
N ASP A 18 10.66 -2.19 -7.07
CA ASP A 18 11.51 -2.89 -6.11
C ASP A 18 11.35 -2.32 -4.70
N GLU A 19 11.36 -0.98 -4.57
CA GLU A 19 11.15 -0.32 -3.28
C GLU A 19 9.75 -0.61 -2.72
N ILE A 20 8.73 -0.60 -3.57
CA ILE A 20 7.35 -0.96 -3.22
C ILE A 20 7.27 -2.39 -2.67
N LYS A 21 7.84 -3.37 -3.39
CA LYS A 21 7.91 -4.77 -2.93
C LYS A 21 8.68 -4.91 -1.62
N LYS A 22 9.81 -4.22 -1.49
CA LYS A 22 10.67 -4.28 -0.30
C LYS A 22 9.98 -3.68 0.93
N ALA A 23 9.32 -2.54 0.76
CA ALA A 23 8.54 -1.89 1.81
C ALA A 23 7.35 -2.75 2.24
N TYR A 24 6.59 -3.28 1.28
CA TYR A 24 5.48 -4.20 1.55
C TYR A 24 5.95 -5.41 2.37
N ARG A 25 7.00 -6.12 1.94
CA ARG A 25 7.53 -7.27 2.69
C ARG A 25 7.92 -6.91 4.13
N LYS A 26 8.58 -5.76 4.31
CA LYS A 26 9.02 -5.29 5.64
C LYS A 26 7.82 -4.98 6.55
N LEU A 27 6.81 -4.28 6.03
CA LEU A 27 5.63 -3.88 6.78
C LEU A 27 4.68 -5.06 7.01
N ALA A 28 4.51 -5.93 6.03
CA ALA A 28 3.74 -7.16 6.13
C ALA A 28 4.29 -8.05 7.25
N LEU A 29 5.61 -8.23 7.37
CA LEU A 29 6.22 -8.98 8.48
C LEU A 29 6.07 -8.26 9.83
N LYS A 30 6.09 -6.93 9.85
CA LYS A 30 5.94 -6.12 11.06
C LYS A 30 4.52 -6.11 11.62
N TYR A 31 3.53 -6.14 10.74
CA TYR A 31 2.10 -6.11 11.07
C TYR A 31 1.41 -7.46 10.88
N HIS A 32 2.17 -8.52 10.59
CA HIS A 32 1.61 -9.85 10.35
C HIS A 32 0.81 -10.31 11.57
N PRO A 33 -0.45 -10.77 11.42
CA PRO A 33 -1.31 -11.14 12.56
C PRO A 33 -0.74 -12.29 13.40
N ASP A 34 0.05 -13.17 12.77
CA ASP A 34 0.77 -14.26 13.45
C ASP A 34 1.87 -13.74 14.40
N LYS A 35 2.59 -12.67 14.00
CA LYS A 35 3.74 -12.12 14.75
C LYS A 35 3.38 -10.92 15.61
N ASN A 36 2.31 -10.21 15.28
CA ASN A 36 1.90 -8.97 15.93
C ASN A 36 0.39 -8.99 16.20
N LYS A 37 0.04 -9.20 17.47
CA LYS A 37 -1.35 -9.21 17.96
C LYS A 37 -1.79 -7.88 18.57
N SER A 38 -1.09 -6.78 18.27
CA SER A 38 -1.46 -5.46 18.79
C SER A 38 -2.77 -5.00 18.17
N ALA A 39 -3.61 -4.32 18.98
CA ALA A 39 -4.79 -3.64 18.48
C ALA A 39 -4.37 -2.62 17.39
N GLY A 40 -4.90 -2.77 16.18
CA GLY A 40 -4.56 -1.95 15.01
C GLY A 40 -3.48 -2.53 14.08
N ALA A 41 -2.83 -3.65 14.41
CA ALA A 41 -1.90 -4.32 13.50
C ALA A 41 -2.61 -4.86 12.25
N GLU A 42 -3.80 -5.43 12.41
CA GLU A 42 -4.63 -5.89 11.29
C GLU A 42 -5.03 -4.75 10.35
N GLU A 43 -5.43 -3.60 10.91
CA GLU A 43 -5.81 -2.43 10.11
C GLU A 43 -4.63 -1.90 9.30
N ARG A 44 -3.46 -1.74 9.95
CA ARG A 44 -2.21 -1.39 9.26
C ARG A 44 -1.84 -2.41 8.18
N PHE A 45 -2.03 -3.70 8.45
CA PHE A 45 -1.74 -4.75 7.48
C PHE A 45 -2.65 -4.65 6.25
N LYS A 46 -3.96 -4.40 6.45
CA LYS A 46 -4.92 -4.16 5.37
C LYS A 46 -4.54 -2.94 4.54
N GLU A 47 -4.19 -1.82 5.18
CA GLU A 47 -3.73 -0.61 4.47
C GLU A 47 -2.47 -0.87 3.63
N VAL A 48 -1.49 -1.58 4.20
CA VAL A 48 -0.24 -1.94 3.52
C VAL A 48 -0.49 -2.89 2.33
N ALA A 49 -1.41 -3.84 2.48
CA ALA A 49 -1.81 -4.74 1.41
C ALA A 49 -2.53 -4.02 0.27
N GLU A 50 -3.50 -3.15 0.61
CA GLU A 50 -4.22 -2.31 -0.36
C GLU A 50 -3.25 -1.41 -1.14
N ALA A 51 -2.33 -0.74 -0.43
CA ALA A 51 -1.30 0.09 -1.05
C ALA A 51 -0.40 -0.70 -2.02
N TYR A 52 0.03 -1.89 -1.61
CA TYR A 52 0.86 -2.73 -2.46
C TYR A 52 0.11 -3.26 -3.69
N GLU A 53 -1.15 -3.66 -3.54
CA GLU A 53 -1.96 -4.18 -4.66
C GLU A 53 -2.13 -3.12 -5.77
N VAL A 54 -2.32 -1.86 -5.37
CA VAL A 54 -2.45 -0.74 -6.31
C VAL A 54 -1.10 -0.37 -6.91
N LEU A 55 -0.07 -0.21 -6.09
CA LEU A 55 1.23 0.30 -6.54
C LEU A 55 2.10 -0.74 -7.25
N SER A 56 1.86 -2.03 -7.00
CA SER A 56 2.58 -3.13 -7.67
C SER A 56 2.00 -3.46 -9.06
N ASP A 57 0.78 -3.02 -9.36
CA ASP A 57 0.17 -3.20 -10.67
C ASP A 57 0.29 -1.90 -11.46
N MET A 58 1.01 -1.95 -12.59
CA MET A 58 1.29 -0.75 -13.38
C MET A 58 0.01 -0.04 -13.86
N LYS A 59 -1.05 -0.80 -14.17
CA LYS A 59 -2.33 -0.26 -14.63
C LYS A 59 -3.11 0.39 -13.48
N LYS A 60 -3.20 -0.28 -12.33
CA LYS A 60 -3.83 0.31 -11.12
C LYS A 60 -3.07 1.52 -10.63
N ARG A 61 -1.73 1.47 -10.67
CA ARG A 61 -0.85 2.58 -10.31
C ARG A 61 -1.07 3.78 -11.21
N GLU A 62 -1.19 3.58 -12.52
CA GLU A 62 -1.49 4.65 -13.46
C GLU A 62 -2.85 5.30 -13.19
N ILE A 63 -3.88 4.47 -12.95
CA ILE A 63 -5.22 4.95 -12.55
C ILE A 63 -5.14 5.75 -11.25
N TYR A 64 -4.39 5.25 -10.26
CA TYR A 64 -4.20 5.91 -8.98
C TYR A 64 -3.43 7.23 -9.09
N ASP A 65 -2.37 7.29 -9.90
CA ASP A 65 -1.59 8.51 -10.10
C ASP A 65 -2.42 9.57 -10.87
N THR A 66 -3.31 9.12 -11.77
CA THR A 66 -4.16 9.99 -12.60
C THR A 66 -5.43 10.47 -11.89
N TYR A 67 -6.15 9.56 -11.21
CA TYR A 67 -7.48 9.78 -10.65
C TYR A 67 -7.53 9.64 -9.11
N GLY A 68 -6.42 9.29 -8.46
CA GLY A 68 -6.39 9.01 -7.03
C GLY A 68 -7.11 7.72 -6.66
N GLU A 69 -7.42 7.57 -5.36
CA GLU A 69 -8.15 6.42 -4.83
C GLU A 69 -9.57 6.30 -5.42
N GLU A 70 -10.18 7.42 -5.83
CA GLU A 70 -11.53 7.47 -6.38
C GLU A 70 -11.62 6.73 -7.73
N GLY A 71 -10.55 6.76 -8.54
CA GLY A 71 -10.47 6.01 -9.79
C GLY A 71 -10.38 4.49 -9.63
N LEU A 72 -9.99 4.01 -8.45
CA LEU A 72 -9.89 2.57 -8.16
C LEU A 72 -11.19 1.98 -7.59
N LYS A 73 -12.04 2.81 -6.98
CA LYS A 73 -13.32 2.39 -6.36
C LYS A 73 -14.48 2.30 -7.35
N GLY A 74 -14.32 2.81 -8.57
CA GLY A 74 -15.39 2.91 -9.58
C GLY A 74 -15.37 1.83 -10.67
N GLY A 75 -14.63 0.73 -10.50
CA GLY A 75 -14.51 -0.37 -11.46
C GLY A 75 -15.41 -1.56 -11.14
#